data_AF-X0T665-F1
#
_entry.id   AF-X0T665-F1
#
_cell.length_a   1.000
_cell.length_b   1.000
_cell.length_c   1.000
_cell.angle_alpha   90.00
_cell.angle_beta   90.00
_cell.angle_gamma   90.00
#
_symmetry.space_group_name_H-M   'P 1'
#
loop_
_entity.id
_entity.type
_entity.pdbx_description
1 polymer ?
#
loop_
_entity_poly.entity_id
_entity_poly.type
_entity_poly.pdbx_seq_one_letter_code
_entity_poly.pdbx_strand_id
1 'polypeptide(L)'
;MGAGITEMSESISIRDHRDLVNRIAEEYGIRDTPILLVPSVSDWCRARGINQQSPFRTATSFHRDHDDLIVMMETIRADLVDGVYSNIRMHLPPECLAEIRIPQRFIAHLVLHEFKHLRDAGASEKECDVWALEELRKLGLP
;
A
#
# COMPACT_ATOMS: atom_id res chain seq x y z
N MET A 1 0.35 -15.10 28.19
CA MET A 1 0.85 -15.45 26.84
C MET A 1 1.16 -14.14 26.15
N GLY A 2 2.42 -13.73 26.14
CA GLY A 2 2.83 -12.52 25.42
C GLY A 2 2.92 -12.85 23.95
N ALA A 3 2.08 -12.22 23.13
CA ALA A 3 2.32 -12.18 21.69
C ALA A 3 3.66 -11.49 21.49
N GLY A 4 4.67 -12.24 21.06
CA GLY A 4 5.95 -11.67 20.66
C GLY A 4 5.66 -10.64 19.58
N ILE A 5 6.03 -9.39 19.84
CA ILE A 5 6.05 -8.35 18.81
C ILE A 5 7.14 -8.82 17.86
N THR A 6 6.75 -9.42 16.74
CA THR A 6 7.69 -9.75 15.66
C THR A 6 8.33 -8.44 15.23
N GLU A 7 9.62 -8.28 15.51
CA GLU A 7 10.39 -7.17 14.95
C GLU A 7 10.21 -7.22 13.44
N MET A 8 9.68 -6.15 12.86
CA MET A 8 9.62 -6.03 11.42
C MET A 8 11.05 -6.02 10.90
N SER A 9 11.32 -6.80 9.85
CA SER A 9 12.59 -6.78 9.14
C SER A 9 12.96 -5.33 8.79
N GLU A 10 14.26 -5.02 8.76
CA GLU A 10 14.78 -3.67 8.45
C GLU A 10 14.20 -3.07 7.16
N SER A 11 13.68 -3.92 6.29
CA SER A 11 12.88 -3.55 5.13
C SER A 11 11.86 -4.63 4.77
N ILE A 12 10.83 -4.26 4.02
CA ILE A 12 9.84 -5.15 3.40
C ILE A 12 10.08 -5.15 1.89
N SER A 13 10.37 -6.32 1.31
CA SER A 13 10.53 -6.48 -0.14
C SER A 13 9.18 -6.80 -0.79
N ILE A 14 8.54 -5.81 -1.42
CA ILE A 14 7.29 -6.04 -2.17
C ILE A 14 7.54 -6.99 -3.34
N ARG A 15 8.74 -6.93 -3.93
CA ARG A 15 9.17 -7.83 -5.00
C ARG A 15 9.08 -9.31 -4.60
N ASP A 16 9.47 -9.66 -3.37
CA ASP A 16 9.42 -11.04 -2.89
C ASP A 16 7.99 -11.51 -2.58
N HIS A 17 7.03 -10.57 -2.53
CA HIS A 17 5.60 -10.81 -2.35
C HIS A 17 4.80 -10.53 -3.63
N ARG A 18 5.43 -10.61 -4.82
CA ARG A 18 4.76 -10.31 -6.09
C ARG A 18 3.52 -11.18 -6.32
N ASP A 19 3.55 -12.45 -5.91
CA ASP A 19 2.40 -13.36 -6.03
C ASP A 19 1.21 -12.89 -5.19
N LEU A 20 1.45 -12.34 -4.00
CA LEU A 20 0.41 -11.75 -3.17
C LEU A 20 -0.20 -10.52 -3.83
N VAL A 21 0.64 -9.62 -4.36
CA VAL A 21 0.21 -8.41 -5.07
C VAL A 21 -0.65 -8.78 -6.28
N ASN A 22 -0.19 -9.74 -7.09
CA ASN A 22 -0.93 -10.22 -8.25
C ASN A 22 -2.25 -10.87 -7.83
N ARG A 23 -2.26 -11.72 -6.79
CA ARG A 23 -3.50 -12.34 -6.28
C ARG A 23 -4.53 -11.29 -5.87
N ILE A 24 -4.13 -10.26 -5.11
CA ILE A 24 -5.04 -9.18 -4.71
C ILE A 24 -5.56 -8.45 -5.96
N ALA A 25 -4.68 -8.16 -6.91
CA ALA A 25 -5.09 -7.53 -8.16
C ALA A 25 -6.14 -8.36 -8.93
N GLU A 26 -5.97 -9.69 -8.96
CA GLU A 26 -6.95 -10.59 -9.56
C GLU A 26 -8.29 -10.60 -8.80
N GLU A 27 -8.26 -10.70 -7.48
CA GLU A 27 -9.43 -10.80 -6.62
C GLU A 27 -10.33 -9.56 -6.71
N TYR A 28 -9.73 -8.39 -6.89
CA TYR A 28 -10.44 -7.11 -7.00
C TYR A 28 -10.72 -6.67 -8.45
N GLY A 29 -10.45 -7.54 -9.44
CA GLY A 29 -10.82 -7.32 -10.84
C GLY A 29 -9.95 -6.29 -11.57
N ILE A 30 -8.71 -6.07 -11.11
CA ILE A 30 -7.75 -5.14 -11.71
C ILE A 30 -6.62 -5.84 -12.44
N ARG A 31 -6.91 -6.98 -13.07
CA ARG A 31 -5.92 -7.71 -13.88
C ARG A 31 -5.28 -6.84 -14.95
N ASP A 32 -6.02 -5.84 -15.43
CA ASP A 32 -5.57 -4.91 -16.47
C ASP A 32 -4.92 -3.64 -15.91
N THR A 33 -4.95 -3.40 -14.59
CA THR A 33 -4.24 -2.29 -13.95
C THR A 33 -2.80 -2.71 -13.66
N PRO A 34 -1.81 -2.23 -14.42
CA PRO A 34 -0.41 -2.50 -14.11
C PRO A 34 -0.05 -2.06 -12.69
N ILE A 35 0.64 -2.95 -11.97
CA ILE A 35 1.35 -2.61 -10.72
C ILE A 35 2.85 -2.61 -11.02
N LEU A 36 3.43 -1.41 -11.02
CA LEU A 36 4.84 -1.19 -11.29
C LEU A 36 5.62 -1.05 -9.99
N LEU A 37 6.63 -1.91 -9.82
CA LEU A 37 7.56 -1.81 -8.70
C LEU A 37 8.78 -0.98 -9.10
N VAL A 38 9.14 0.02 -8.29
CA VAL A 38 10.21 0.98 -8.57
C VAL A 38 11.12 1.16 -7.35
N PRO A 39 12.39 1.57 -7.51
CA PRO A 39 13.24 1.87 -6.35
C PRO A 39 12.76 3.05 -5.51
N SER A 40 12.13 4.04 -6.15
CA SER A 40 11.61 5.25 -5.53
C SER A 40 10.43 5.78 -6.33
N VAL A 41 9.25 5.90 -5.70
CA VAL A 41 8.05 6.48 -6.32
C VAL A 41 8.31 7.96 -6.66
N SER A 42 8.97 8.70 -5.76
CA SER A 42 9.30 10.11 -5.97
C SER A 42 10.18 10.34 -7.20
N ASP A 43 11.23 9.54 -7.35
CA ASP A 43 12.13 9.65 -8.51
C ASP A 43 11.40 9.27 -9.81
N TRP A 44 10.56 8.24 -9.74
CA TRP A 44 9.77 7.78 -10.88
C TRP A 44 8.77 8.84 -11.35
N CYS A 45 8.07 9.51 -10.43
CA CYS A 45 7.14 10.61 -10.69
C CYS A 45 7.87 11.82 -11.30
N ARG A 46 8.98 12.22 -10.67
CA ARG A 46 9.81 13.35 -11.12
C ARG A 46 10.34 13.15 -12.54
N ALA A 47 10.82 11.94 -12.86
CA ALA A 47 11.28 11.60 -14.21
C ALA A 47 10.18 11.72 -15.28
N ARG A 48 8.90 11.74 -14.87
CA ARG A 48 7.72 11.87 -15.74
C ARG A 48 7.05 13.25 -15.67
N GLY A 49 7.67 14.21 -14.97
CA GLY A 49 7.10 15.55 -14.77
C GLY A 49 5.85 15.57 -13.88
N ILE A 50 5.61 14.50 -13.11
CA ILE A 50 4.49 14.43 -12.16
C ILE A 50 4.94 15.12 -10.87
N ASN A 51 4.24 16.19 -10.49
CA ASN A 51 4.51 16.91 -9.26
C ASN A 51 3.95 16.12 -8.06
N GLN A 52 4.83 15.48 -7.31
CA GLN A 52 4.48 14.73 -6.11
C GLN A 52 4.91 15.50 -4.87
N GLN A 53 3.96 15.73 -3.95
CA GLN A 53 4.22 16.56 -2.77
C GLN A 53 5.03 15.86 -1.67
N SER A 54 4.98 14.52 -1.61
CA SER A 54 5.68 13.74 -0.58
C SER A 54 6.85 12.96 -1.18
N PRO A 55 8.10 13.23 -0.77
CA PRO A 55 9.27 12.48 -1.23
C PRO A 55 9.36 11.07 -0.64
N PHE A 56 8.57 10.77 0.40
CA PHE A 56 8.61 9.51 1.15
C PHE A 56 7.42 8.58 0.86
N ARG A 57 6.63 8.89 -0.16
CA ARG A 57 5.45 8.11 -0.52
C ARG A 57 5.87 6.73 -1.05
N THR A 58 5.32 5.69 -0.44
CA THR A 58 5.67 4.28 -0.70
C THR A 58 4.87 3.67 -1.84
N ALA A 59 3.67 4.18 -2.11
CA ALA A 59 2.80 3.77 -3.21
C ALA A 59 1.96 4.96 -3.69
N THR A 60 1.50 4.91 -4.94
CA THR A 60 0.57 5.88 -5.50
C THR A 60 -0.17 5.27 -6.68
N SER A 61 -1.42 5.65 -6.86
CA SER A 61 -2.21 5.34 -8.05
C SER A 61 -2.34 6.53 -9.00
N PHE A 62 -2.52 6.24 -10.29
CA PHE A 62 -2.77 7.24 -11.32
C PHE A 62 -3.95 6.84 -12.19
N HIS A 63 -4.82 7.82 -12.45
CA HIS A 63 -5.75 7.80 -13.57
C HIS A 63 -5.13 8.55 -14.74
N ARG A 64 -4.76 7.82 -15.79
CA ARG A 64 -4.52 8.43 -17.11
C ARG A 64 -5.69 8.07 -18.01
N ASP A 65 -6.03 8.97 -18.93
CA ASP A 65 -7.24 8.97 -19.77
C ASP A 65 -7.78 7.61 -20.24
N HIS A 66 -6.91 6.59 -20.40
CA HIS A 66 -7.28 5.22 -20.73
C HIS A 66 -6.59 4.10 -19.92
N ASP A 67 -5.67 4.42 -19.01
CA ASP A 67 -4.89 3.41 -18.28
C ASP A 67 -4.72 3.79 -16.79
N ASP A 68 -5.29 2.95 -15.92
CA ASP A 68 -5.04 2.99 -14.49
C ASP A 68 -3.66 2.39 -14.20
N LEU A 69 -2.89 2.98 -13.30
CA LEU A 69 -1.55 2.49 -12.92
C LEU A 69 -1.34 2.63 -11.42
N ILE A 70 -0.87 1.57 -10.78
CA ILE A 70 -0.35 1.62 -9.41
C ILE A 70 1.18 1.56 -9.48
N VAL A 71 1.85 2.48 -8.81
CA VAL A 71 3.31 2.49 -8.67
C VAL A 71 3.65 2.32 -7.20
N MET A 72 4.47 1.32 -6.88
CA MET A 72 4.88 1.02 -5.52
C MET A 72 6.40 0.90 -5.43
N MET A 73 6.96 1.21 -4.27
CA MET A 73 8.36 0.90 -4.00
C MET A 73 8.57 -0.62 -4.05
N GLU A 74 9.68 -1.08 -4.64
CA GLU A 74 10.02 -2.50 -4.65
C GLU A 74 10.49 -3.01 -3.28
N THR A 75 11.04 -2.11 -2.47
CA THR A 75 11.50 -2.37 -1.11
C THR A 75 11.22 -1.15 -0.25
N ILE A 76 10.56 -1.36 0.90
CA ILE A 76 10.17 -0.29 1.83
C ILE A 76 11.00 -0.47 3.11
N ARG A 77 11.83 0.51 3.43
CA ARG A 77 12.62 0.52 4.67
C ARG A 77 11.73 0.74 5.89
N ALA A 78 12.16 0.27 7.06
CA ALA A 78 11.42 0.39 8.31
C ALA A 78 10.99 1.84 8.64
N ASP A 79 11.84 2.84 8.38
CA ASP A 79 11.49 4.25 8.62
C ASP A 79 10.32 4.75 7.77
N LEU A 80 10.20 4.24 6.54
CA LEU A 80 9.07 4.54 5.66
C LEU A 80 7.80 3.81 6.09
N VAL A 81 7.93 2.57 6.57
CA VAL A 81 6.81 1.82 7.17
C VAL A 81 6.25 2.59 8.37
N ASP A 82 7.11 3.08 9.26
CA ASP A 82 6.70 3.89 10.42
C ASP A 82 6.00 5.20 10.01
N GLY A 83 6.42 5.80 8.89
CA GLY A 83 5.72 6.93 8.29
C GLY A 83 4.29 6.60 7.85
N VAL A 84 4.11 5.46 7.16
CA VAL A 84 2.79 4.96 6.77
C VAL A 84 1.93 4.67 8.01
N TYR A 85 2.47 4.01 9.03
CA TYR A 85 1.74 3.77 10.28
C TYR A 85 1.35 5.04 11.00
N SER A 86 2.22 6.04 11.00
CA SER A 86 1.92 7.34 11.60
C SER A 86 0.75 8.02 10.90
N ASN A 87 0.64 7.90 9.57
CA ASN A 87 -0.53 8.37 8.82
C ASN A 87 -1.79 7.59 9.18
N ILE A 88 -1.74 6.25 9.14
CA ILE A 88 -2.88 5.39 9.46
C ILE A 88 -3.38 5.67 10.89
N ARG A 89 -2.48 5.94 11.85
CA ARG A 89 -2.82 6.31 13.24
C ARG A 89 -3.67 7.56 13.38
N MET A 90 -3.61 8.47 12.40
CA MET A 90 -4.44 9.67 12.41
C MET A 90 -5.88 9.36 12.00
N HIS A 91 -6.10 8.24 11.30
CA HIS A 91 -7.38 7.87 10.69
C HIS A 91 -8.08 6.71 11.39
N LEU A 92 -7.30 5.77 11.95
CA LEU A 92 -7.78 4.50 12.49
C LEU A 92 -7.40 4.30 13.97
N PRO A 93 -8.19 3.52 14.71
CA PRO A 93 -7.87 3.13 16.09
C PRO A 93 -6.54 2.34 16.18
N PRO A 94 -5.77 2.49 17.28
CA PRO A 94 -4.48 1.82 17.45
C PRO A 94 -4.49 0.30 17.29
N GLU A 95 -5.57 -0.37 17.66
CA GLU A 95 -5.75 -1.82 17.52
C GLU A 95 -5.69 -2.28 16.06
N CYS A 96 -6.10 -1.43 15.12
CA CYS A 96 -6.05 -1.75 13.69
C CYS A 96 -4.61 -1.84 13.18
N LEU A 97 -3.66 -1.12 13.80
CA LEU A 97 -2.26 -1.15 13.40
C LEU A 97 -1.60 -2.49 13.70
N ALA A 98 -2.04 -3.17 14.77
CA ALA A 98 -1.52 -4.49 15.10
C ALA A 98 -1.80 -5.48 13.97
N GLU A 99 -2.92 -5.34 13.27
CA GLU A 99 -3.28 -6.15 12.11
C GLU A 99 -2.41 -5.85 10.88
N ILE A 100 -1.92 -4.62 10.72
CA ILE A 100 -1.15 -4.19 9.53
C ILE A 100 0.37 -4.36 9.75
N ARG A 101 0.80 -4.73 10.96
CA ARG A 101 2.23 -4.92 11.29
C ARG A 101 2.88 -6.19 10.72
N ILE A 102 2.06 -7.10 10.18
CA ILE A 102 2.55 -8.29 9.48
C ILE A 102 2.92 -7.88 8.04
N PRO A 103 4.12 -8.20 7.52
CA PRO A 103 4.58 -7.71 6.20
C PRO A 103 3.58 -7.97 5.06
N GLN A 104 3.02 -9.16 4.99
CA GLN A 104 2.01 -9.51 3.98
C GLN A 104 0.76 -8.62 4.10
N ARG A 105 0.32 -8.36 5.33
CA ARG A 105 -0.85 -7.53 5.61
C ARG A 105 -0.58 -6.05 5.35
N PHE A 106 0.63 -5.58 5.61
CA PHE A 106 1.09 -4.24 5.22
C PHE A 106 1.05 -4.05 3.70
N ILE A 107 1.61 -5.00 2.95
CA ILE A 107 1.63 -4.96 1.49
C ILE A 107 0.20 -4.97 0.95
N ALA A 108 -0.65 -5.86 1.47
CA ALA A 108 -2.04 -5.93 1.07
C ALA A 108 -2.81 -4.64 1.38
N HIS A 109 -2.60 -4.05 2.56
CA HIS A 109 -3.16 -2.73 2.90
C HIS A 109 -2.76 -1.66 1.90
N LEU A 110 -1.48 -1.56 1.54
CA LEU A 110 -1.02 -0.58 0.54
C LEU A 110 -1.68 -0.78 -0.82
N VAL A 111 -1.74 -2.02 -1.32
CA VAL A 111 -2.40 -2.31 -2.61
C VAL A 111 -3.87 -1.94 -2.57
N LEU A 112 -4.59 -2.34 -1.51
CA LEU A 112 -6.01 -2.05 -1.34
C LEU A 112 -6.27 -0.54 -1.20
N HIS A 113 -5.42 0.16 -0.45
CA HIS A 113 -5.51 1.61 -0.28
C HIS A 113 -5.41 2.34 -1.62
N GLU A 114 -4.38 2.03 -2.42
CA GLU A 114 -4.21 2.64 -3.76
C GLU A 114 -5.34 2.24 -4.72
N PHE A 115 -5.83 1.00 -4.60
CA PHE A 115 -6.96 0.56 -5.40
C PHE A 115 -8.26 1.32 -5.05
N LYS A 116 -8.49 1.66 -3.78
CA LYS A 116 -9.63 2.50 -3.39
C LYS A 116 -9.53 3.89 -4.03
N HIS A 117 -8.34 4.48 -4.08
CA HIS A 117 -8.12 5.74 -4.81
C HIS A 117 -8.43 5.64 -6.31
N LEU A 118 -8.10 4.51 -6.96
CA LEU A 118 -8.50 4.29 -8.35
C LEU A 118 -10.02 4.19 -8.51
N ARG A 119 -10.70 3.42 -7.66
CA ARG A 119 -12.16 3.25 -7.78
C ARG A 119 -12.95 4.51 -7.46
N ASP A 120 -12.39 5.36 -6.61
CA ASP A 120 -13.07 6.51 -6.03
C ASP A 120 -12.07 7.64 -5.85
N ALA A 121 -11.84 8.40 -6.92
CA ALA A 121 -10.91 9.52 -6.93
C ALA A 121 -11.25 10.63 -5.92
N GLY A 122 -12.48 10.64 -5.37
CA GLY A 122 -12.92 11.56 -4.33
C GLY A 122 -12.72 11.05 -2.91
N ALA A 123 -12.34 9.79 -2.72
CA ALA A 123 -12.14 9.20 -1.40
C ALA A 123 -11.00 9.90 -0.65
N SER A 124 -11.28 10.27 0.59
CA SER A 124 -10.27 10.76 1.53
C SER A 124 -9.32 9.63 1.94
N GLU A 125 -8.10 9.99 2.37
CA GLU A 125 -7.10 9.03 2.91
C GLU A 125 -7.70 8.17 4.04
N LYS A 126 -8.56 8.75 4.88
CA LYS A 126 -9.28 8.02 5.93
C LYS A 126 -10.26 6.98 5.35
N GLU A 127 -11.04 7.34 4.34
CA GLU A 127 -11.96 6.40 3.69
C GLU A 127 -11.20 5.27 3.00
N CYS A 128 -10.06 5.58 2.38
CA CYS A 128 -9.15 4.59 1.81
C CYS A 128 -8.60 3.63 2.87
N ASP A 129 -8.09 4.15 3.98
CA ASP A 129 -7.54 3.32 5.06
C ASP A 129 -8.61 2.44 5.74
N VAL A 130 -9.82 2.98 5.99
CA VAL A 130 -10.93 2.22 6.55
C VAL A 130 -11.34 1.08 5.62
N TRP A 131 -11.55 1.40 4.34
CA TRP A 131 -11.95 0.40 3.35
C TRP A 131 -10.87 -0.68 3.17
N ALA A 132 -9.60 -0.27 3.04
CA ALA A 132 -8.49 -1.20 2.88
C ALA A 132 -8.37 -2.16 4.06
N LEU A 133 -8.60 -1.70 5.30
CA LEU A 133 -8.58 -2.56 6.48
C LEU A 133 -9.77 -3.55 6.49
N GLU A 134 -10.96 -3.12 6.12
CA GLU A 134 -12.13 -3.99 6.03
C GLU A 134 -11.92 -5.10 4.99
N GLU A 135 -11.37 -4.75 3.84
CA GLU A 135 -11.00 -5.70 2.78
C GLU A 135 -9.85 -6.63 3.20
N LEU A 136 -8.84 -6.09 3.87
CA LEU A 136 -7.71 -6.88 4.39
C LEU A 136 -8.19 -8.04 5.29
N ARG A 137 -9.20 -7.79 6.12
CA ARG A 137 -9.80 -8.82 7.00
C ARG A 137 -10.51 -9.93 6.22
N LYS A 138 -11.01 -9.64 5.01
CA LYS A 138 -11.68 -10.64 4.15
C LYS A 138 -10.68 -11.55 3.44
N LEU A 139 -9.47 -11.06 3.14
CA LEU A 139 -8.43 -11.81 2.43
C LEU A 139 -7.90 -13.04 3.18
N GLY A 140 -8.16 -13.14 4.49
CA GLY A 140 -7.72 -14.27 5.32
C GLY A 140 -6.19 -14.44 5.36
N LEU A 141 -5.45 -13.34 5.22
CA LEU A 141 -3.98 -13.35 5.30
C LEU A 141 -3.52 -13.67 6.73
N PRO A 142 -2.44 -14.46 6.87
CA PRO A 142 -1.86 -14.80 8.17
C PRO A 142 -1.45 -13.56 8.98
#